data_AF-A0A836C6X2-F1
#
_entry.id   AF-A0A836C6X2-F1
#
_cell.length_a   1.000
_cell.length_b   1.000
_cell.length_c   1.000
_cell.angle_alpha   90.00
_cell.angle_beta   90.00
_cell.angle_gamma   90.00
#
_symmetry.space_group_name_H-M   'P 1'
#
loop_
_entity.id
_entity.type
_entity.pdbx_description
1 polymer ?
#
loop_
_entity_poly.entity_id
_entity_poly.type
_entity_poly.pdbx_seq_one_letter_code
_entity_poly.pdbx_strand_id
1 'polypeptide(L)'
;MPDPGSSSKPQAAADDADDGIDAEVAALIRSGPFETMILDTPPSEFDTAKLVEALTSPYIADDGAGGVALDPHALKKLFSTVSAMLSTMEAEAAEQTAELEQDAESVEDDYRGGLSQHQSTLELLSANLARVDERFRKVTADAVRIGDSLGRKEAQRARAADAIELLEHFKVFDELPEGFADGGGAALAAAARARLPAVFADEDRRMEAARVLSRLRAISFELDAPGLGRAAGNMRAYADFLEAELLDLFERAAGRAPPEAEFMRECADILYALNEGDHLQGRYVYGVVSRRLAHGGAAVAEGGLGAAGGGADQVRTAESEV
;
A
#
# COMPACT_ATOMS: atom_id res chain seq x y z
N MET A 1 88.17 31.20 -4.52
CA MET A 1 89.29 31.98 -3.96
C MET A 1 88.70 33.12 -3.15
N PRO A 2 89.14 33.40 -1.91
CA PRO A 2 90.18 32.73 -1.12
C PRO A 2 89.74 32.35 0.32
N ASP A 3 90.22 31.19 0.79
CA ASP A 3 90.69 30.93 2.18
C ASP A 3 91.98 31.77 2.43
N PRO A 4 92.64 31.88 3.62
CA PRO A 4 92.46 31.20 4.91
C PRO A 4 92.77 32.11 6.15
N GLY A 5 92.82 31.54 7.36
CA GLY A 5 94.04 31.70 8.17
C GLY A 5 93.96 32.33 9.57
N SER A 6 94.04 31.42 10.55
CA SER A 6 95.05 31.42 11.62
C SER A 6 94.72 32.01 13.00
N SER A 7 94.87 31.11 13.98
CA SER A 7 95.67 31.23 15.21
C SER A 7 95.12 32.05 16.38
N SER A 8 94.62 31.35 17.40
CA SER A 8 95.18 31.40 18.75
C SER A 8 94.52 30.38 19.70
N LYS A 9 95.29 29.35 20.09
CA LYS A 9 95.38 28.92 21.50
C LYS A 9 96.43 29.85 22.13
N PRO A 10 96.34 30.25 23.42
CA PRO A 10 96.18 29.39 24.61
C PRO A 10 95.04 29.94 25.51
N GLN A 11 94.65 29.43 26.68
CA GLN A 11 95.43 28.93 27.81
C GLN A 11 94.44 28.38 28.84
N ALA A 12 94.78 27.26 29.47
CA ALA A 12 94.04 26.67 30.57
C ALA A 12 94.07 27.56 31.82
N ALA A 13 92.90 27.72 32.44
CA ALA A 13 92.68 27.90 33.88
C ALA A 13 91.23 27.42 34.10
N ALA A 14 91.01 26.14 34.40
CA ALA A 14 91.00 25.63 35.76
C ALA A 14 90.08 26.48 36.67
N ASP A 15 88.78 26.25 36.54
CA ASP A 15 87.79 26.41 37.62
C ASP A 15 86.66 25.39 37.38
N ASP A 16 87.04 24.11 37.32
CA ASP A 16 86.14 22.95 37.33
C ASP A 16 85.66 22.68 38.77
N ALA A 17 84.85 23.59 39.33
CA ALA A 17 84.25 23.40 40.64
C ALA A 17 82.83 23.96 40.81
N ASP A 18 82.13 24.37 39.74
CA ASP A 18 80.77 24.94 39.84
C ASP A 18 79.71 24.24 38.96
N ASP A 19 80.12 23.36 38.04
CA ASP A 19 79.20 22.61 37.15
C ASP A 19 78.29 21.59 37.88
N GLY A 20 78.63 21.25 39.13
CA GLY A 20 77.83 20.32 39.94
C GLY A 20 76.47 20.89 40.30
N ILE A 21 76.39 22.20 40.57
CA ILE A 21 75.17 22.86 41.04
C ILE A 21 74.24 23.14 39.86
N ASP A 22 74.77 23.54 38.70
CA ASP A 22 73.95 23.89 37.53
C ASP A 22 73.26 22.67 36.89
N ALA A 23 73.89 21.49 36.92
CA ALA A 23 73.27 20.25 36.45
C ALA A 23 72.20 19.71 37.43
N GLU A 24 72.45 19.82 38.74
CA GLU A 24 71.56 19.33 39.78
C GLU A 24 70.31 20.22 39.91
N VAL A 25 70.45 21.53 39.76
CA VAL A 25 69.33 22.50 39.72
C VAL A 25 68.48 22.32 38.47
N ALA A 26 69.12 22.19 37.30
CA ALA A 26 68.40 21.94 36.06
C ALA A 26 67.74 20.54 36.03
N ALA A 27 68.26 19.57 36.80
CA ALA A 27 67.62 18.27 36.97
C ALA A 27 66.44 18.34 37.95
N LEU A 28 66.57 19.04 39.08
CA LEU A 28 65.53 19.16 40.11
C LEU A 28 64.29 19.93 39.61
N ILE A 29 64.51 20.95 38.77
CA ILE A 29 63.44 21.73 38.14
C ILE A 29 62.74 20.93 37.02
N ARG A 30 63.44 20.00 36.36
CA ARG A 30 62.86 19.06 35.37
C ARG A 30 62.30 17.78 35.99
N SER A 31 62.68 17.42 37.21
CA SER A 31 62.27 16.16 37.85
C SER A 31 61.08 16.38 38.78
N GLY A 32 59.88 16.48 38.22
CA GLY A 32 58.65 16.12 38.94
C GLY A 32 57.76 17.26 39.44
N PRO A 33 58.04 17.92 40.57
CA PRO A 33 57.05 18.75 41.26
C PRO A 33 56.84 20.11 40.59
N PHE A 34 57.83 20.66 39.89
CA PHE A 34 57.69 21.95 39.21
C PHE A 34 56.86 21.83 37.92
N GLU A 35 57.12 20.78 37.12
CA GLU A 35 56.40 20.49 35.88
C GLU A 35 54.94 20.09 36.15
N THR A 36 54.70 19.23 37.14
CA THR A 36 53.34 18.78 37.51
C THR A 36 52.50 19.88 38.18
N MET A 37 53.11 20.79 38.92
CA MET A 37 52.38 21.87 39.60
C MET A 37 52.08 23.06 38.69
N ILE A 38 52.80 23.23 37.58
CA ILE A 38 52.57 24.31 36.61
C ILE A 38 51.74 23.85 35.41
N LEU A 39 51.92 22.61 34.92
CA LEU A 39 51.21 22.13 33.72
C LEU A 39 49.87 21.45 34.00
N ASP A 40 49.69 20.77 35.15
CA ASP A 40 48.49 19.96 35.43
C ASP A 40 47.55 20.58 36.49
N THR A 41 47.95 21.69 37.13
CA THR A 41 47.16 22.28 38.23
C THR A 41 46.28 23.42 37.71
N PRO A 42 44.95 23.40 37.90
CA PRO A 42 44.07 24.47 37.45
C PRO A 42 44.40 25.78 38.18
N PRO A 43 44.21 26.95 37.54
CA PRO A 43 44.63 28.25 38.08
C PRO A 43 43.95 28.62 39.42
N SER A 44 42.88 27.93 39.81
CA SER A 44 42.18 28.10 41.09
C SER A 44 42.84 27.41 42.28
N GLU A 45 43.77 26.48 42.05
CA GLU A 45 44.43 25.68 43.11
C GLU A 45 45.95 25.93 43.17
N PHE A 46 46.45 26.85 42.35
CA PHE A 46 47.86 27.20 42.30
C PHE A 46 48.30 27.95 43.57
N ASP A 47 49.02 27.26 44.44
CA ASP A 47 49.49 27.82 45.70
C ASP A 47 50.92 28.34 45.56
N THR A 48 51.05 29.66 45.50
CA THR A 48 52.34 30.36 45.41
C THR A 48 53.26 30.06 46.59
N ALA A 49 52.71 29.73 47.76
CA ALA A 49 53.51 29.42 48.95
C ALA A 49 54.20 28.06 48.82
N LYS A 50 53.49 27.06 48.29
CA LYS A 50 54.03 25.71 48.06
C LYS A 50 55.11 25.69 46.98
N LEU A 51 54.99 26.55 45.97
CA LEU A 51 56.01 26.71 44.93
C LEU A 51 57.33 27.21 45.54
N VAL A 52 57.23 28.27 46.34
CA VAL A 52 58.39 28.87 47.01
C VAL A 52 58.99 27.89 48.02
N GLU A 53 58.17 27.14 48.75
CA GLU A 53 58.61 26.09 49.67
C GLU A 53 59.35 24.94 48.95
N ALA A 54 58.81 24.45 47.84
CA ALA A 54 59.46 23.40 47.03
C ALA A 54 60.78 23.88 46.39
N LEU A 55 60.87 25.15 45.98
CA LEU A 55 62.08 25.74 45.41
C LEU A 55 63.16 26.08 46.45
N THR A 56 62.75 26.39 47.69
CA THR A 56 63.67 26.77 48.77
C THR A 56 64.10 25.58 49.64
N SER A 57 63.29 24.52 49.73
CA SER A 57 63.57 23.27 50.45
C SER A 57 64.96 22.65 50.18
N PRO A 58 65.46 22.55 48.94
CA PRO A 58 66.78 21.96 48.68
C PRO A 58 67.96 22.86 49.08
N TYR A 59 67.70 24.15 49.32
CA TYR A 59 68.70 25.15 49.74
C TYR A 59 68.66 25.45 51.24
N ILE A 60 67.76 24.79 51.97
CA ILE A 60 67.69 24.79 53.42
C ILE A 60 68.40 23.51 53.89
N ALA A 61 69.72 23.58 54.05
CA ALA A 61 70.45 22.54 54.75
C ALA A 61 70.28 22.75 56.27
N ASP A 62 69.76 21.73 56.96
CA ASP A 62 69.73 21.69 58.43
C ASP A 62 71.15 21.38 58.92
N ASP A 63 71.98 22.41 59.05
CA ASP A 63 73.20 22.30 59.83
C ASP A 63 72.75 22.06 61.28
N GLY A 64 72.93 20.83 61.77
CA GLY A 64 72.41 20.27 63.03
C GLY A 64 72.81 20.99 64.34
N ALA A 65 73.14 22.29 64.27
CA ALA A 65 73.35 23.23 65.34
C ALA A 65 72.33 24.40 65.33
N GLY A 66 71.13 24.21 64.77
CA GLY A 66 70.01 25.17 64.89
C GLY A 66 70.22 26.51 64.17
N GLY A 67 71.16 26.56 63.22
CA GLY A 67 71.42 27.72 62.37
C GLY A 67 71.14 27.36 60.92
N VAL A 68 70.14 27.99 60.33
CA VAL A 68 69.80 27.80 58.92
C VAL A 68 70.89 28.45 58.05
N ALA A 69 71.69 27.65 57.33
CA ALA A 69 72.67 28.14 56.36
C ALA A 69 71.97 28.45 55.03
N LEU A 70 71.32 29.60 54.94
CA LEU A 70 70.75 30.11 53.68
C LEU A 70 71.85 30.80 52.88
N ASP A 71 72.22 30.26 51.73
CA ASP A 71 73.07 30.97 50.77
C ASP A 71 72.23 31.99 49.97
N PRO A 72 72.39 33.31 50.21
CA PRO A 72 71.60 34.34 49.54
C PRO A 72 71.91 34.44 48.05
N HIS A 73 73.12 34.03 47.63
CA HIS A 73 73.54 34.12 46.23
C HIS A 73 72.93 33.00 45.39
N ALA A 74 72.89 31.78 45.92
CA ALA A 74 72.24 30.64 45.29
C ALA A 74 70.72 30.87 45.13
N LEU A 75 70.06 31.39 46.17
CA LEU A 75 68.62 31.74 46.10
C LEU A 75 68.34 32.84 45.08
N LYS A 76 69.17 33.88 45.01
CA LYS A 76 69.02 34.93 44.00
C LYS A 76 69.17 34.37 42.58
N LYS A 77 70.14 33.47 42.35
CA LYS A 77 70.35 32.80 41.05
C LYS A 77 69.10 31.99 40.68
N LEU A 78 68.59 31.15 41.59
CA LEU A 78 67.35 30.39 41.37
C LEU A 78 66.14 31.27 41.07
N PHE A 79 65.86 32.29 41.89
CA PHE A 79 64.71 33.16 41.65
C PHE A 79 64.84 33.92 40.33
N SER A 80 66.06 34.31 39.94
CA SER A 80 66.28 34.93 38.62
C SER A 80 66.08 33.96 37.46
N THR A 81 66.52 32.71 37.59
CA THR A 81 66.35 31.66 36.58
C THR A 81 64.88 31.24 36.46
N VAL A 82 64.19 31.05 37.60
CA VAL A 82 62.75 30.73 37.64
C VAL A 82 61.93 31.90 37.10
N SER A 83 62.27 33.14 37.43
CA SER A 83 61.59 34.32 36.87
C SER A 83 61.79 34.44 35.36
N ALA A 84 62.99 34.16 34.85
CA ALA A 84 63.25 34.14 33.41
C ALA A 84 62.43 33.04 32.72
N MET A 85 62.40 31.83 33.30
CA MET A 85 61.65 30.70 32.76
C MET A 85 60.12 30.90 32.81
N LEU A 86 59.60 31.53 33.86
CA LEU A 86 58.18 31.91 33.91
C LEU A 86 57.84 32.94 32.83
N SER A 87 58.72 33.91 32.56
CA SER A 87 58.48 34.88 31.48
C SER A 87 58.51 34.23 30.09
N THR A 88 59.35 33.21 29.88
CA THR A 88 59.36 32.46 28.62
C THR A 88 58.13 31.58 28.49
N MET A 89 57.70 30.92 29.57
CA MET A 89 56.46 30.13 29.56
C MET A 89 55.22 31.01 29.35
N GLU A 90 55.18 32.23 29.90
CA GLU A 90 54.09 33.18 29.65
C GLU A 90 54.07 33.63 28.18
N ALA A 91 55.23 33.88 27.59
CA ALA A 91 55.33 34.21 26.16
C ALA A 91 54.91 33.03 25.27
N GLU A 92 55.34 31.81 25.58
CA GLU A 92 54.95 30.59 24.86
C GLU A 92 53.45 30.30 25.01
N ALA A 93 52.86 30.51 26.19
CA ALA A 93 51.42 30.36 26.40
C ALA A 93 50.62 31.43 25.65
N ALA A 94 51.11 32.67 25.60
CA ALA A 94 50.48 33.74 24.83
C ALA A 94 50.54 33.47 23.31
N GLU A 95 51.65 32.90 22.82
CA GLU A 95 51.79 32.49 21.42
C GLU A 95 50.86 31.33 21.08
N GLN A 96 50.84 30.28 21.91
CA GLN A 96 49.94 29.12 21.71
C GLN A 96 48.46 29.52 21.77
N THR A 97 48.08 30.43 22.66
CA THR A 97 46.69 30.92 22.73
C THR A 97 46.32 31.73 21.48
N ALA A 98 47.21 32.58 20.99
CA ALA A 98 46.97 33.32 19.75
C ALA A 98 46.88 32.40 18.52
N GLU A 99 47.72 31.37 18.43
CA GLU A 99 47.64 30.35 17.37
C GLU A 99 46.32 29.58 17.43
N LEU A 100 45.91 29.12 18.62
CA LEU A 100 44.65 28.40 18.80
C LEU A 100 43.42 29.28 18.52
N GLU A 101 43.46 30.55 18.88
CA GLU A 101 42.41 31.51 18.54
C GLU A 101 42.31 31.70 17.02
N GLN A 102 43.45 31.86 16.33
CA GLN A 102 43.48 31.98 14.88
C GLN A 102 42.96 30.72 14.16
N ASP A 103 43.37 29.54 14.63
CA ASP A 103 42.88 28.27 14.10
C ASP A 103 41.38 28.09 14.36
N ALA A 104 40.90 28.47 15.55
CA ALA A 104 39.48 28.45 15.88
C ALA A 104 38.68 29.38 14.97
N GLU A 105 39.14 30.61 14.74
CA GLU A 105 38.50 31.57 13.83
C GLU A 105 38.43 31.02 12.40
N SER A 106 39.53 30.46 11.88
CA SER A 106 39.56 29.86 10.54
C SER A 106 38.57 28.71 10.42
N VAL A 107 38.52 27.83 11.43
CA VAL A 107 37.59 26.70 11.45
C VAL A 107 36.15 27.19 11.55
N GLU A 108 35.86 28.18 12.38
CA GLU A 108 34.53 28.78 12.49
C GLU A 108 34.06 29.40 11.17
N ASP A 109 34.94 30.11 10.46
CA ASP A 109 34.63 30.71 9.17
C ASP A 109 34.37 29.66 8.09
N ASP A 110 35.16 28.59 8.05
CA ASP A 110 34.94 27.45 7.15
C ASP A 110 33.62 26.75 7.45
N TYR A 111 33.30 26.53 8.73
CA TYR A 111 32.02 25.95 9.14
C TYR A 111 30.83 26.87 8.80
N ARG A 112 30.95 28.18 9.01
CA ARG A 112 29.91 29.15 8.67
C ARG A 112 29.70 29.23 7.15
N GLY A 113 30.78 29.18 6.38
CA GLY A 113 30.74 29.12 4.92
C GLY A 113 30.06 27.84 4.42
N GLY A 114 30.46 26.68 4.96
CA GLY A 114 29.84 25.39 4.67
C GLY A 114 28.35 25.35 5.03
N LEU A 115 27.97 25.88 6.19
CA LEU A 115 26.57 25.94 6.62
C LEU A 115 25.72 26.82 5.68
N SER A 116 26.25 27.97 5.26
CA SER A 116 25.59 28.85 4.28
C SER A 116 25.41 28.16 2.93
N GLN A 117 26.43 27.43 2.46
CA GLN A 117 26.33 26.64 1.24
C GLN A 117 25.30 25.52 1.37
N HIS A 118 25.28 24.80 2.49
CA HIS A 118 24.27 23.77 2.76
C HIS A 118 22.85 24.37 2.82
N GLN A 119 22.68 25.53 3.42
CA GLN A 119 21.41 26.22 3.44
C GLN A 119 20.94 26.58 2.02
N SER A 120 21.82 27.13 1.18
CA SER A 120 21.49 27.47 -0.21
C SER A 120 21.12 26.24 -1.06
N THR A 121 21.81 25.11 -0.84
CA THR A 121 21.53 23.86 -1.56
C THR A 121 20.21 23.23 -1.09
N LEU A 122 19.88 23.32 0.20
CA LEU A 122 18.59 22.90 0.75
C LEU A 122 17.43 23.75 0.20
N GLU A 123 17.61 25.07 0.09
CA GLU A 123 16.61 25.95 -0.52
C GLU A 123 16.35 25.60 -1.99
N LEU A 124 17.41 25.34 -2.76
CA LEU A 124 17.29 24.89 -4.14
C LEU A 124 16.59 23.52 -4.24
N LEU A 125 16.93 22.60 -3.36
CA LEU A 125 16.34 21.26 -3.32
C LEU A 125 14.85 21.33 -2.95
N SER A 126 14.48 22.17 -1.99
CA SER A 126 13.09 22.45 -1.63
C SER A 126 12.31 23.02 -2.82
N ALA A 127 12.86 24.00 -3.54
CA ALA A 127 12.24 24.56 -4.74
C ALA A 127 12.06 23.52 -5.85
N ASN A 128 13.05 22.64 -6.03
CA ASN A 128 12.97 21.54 -7.00
C ASN A 128 11.92 20.50 -6.60
N LEU A 129 11.84 20.17 -5.31
CA LEU A 129 10.83 19.25 -4.78
C LEU A 129 9.42 19.81 -5.01
N ALA A 130 9.19 21.11 -4.74
CA ALA A 130 7.91 21.76 -5.01
C ALA A 130 7.53 21.70 -6.49
N ARG A 131 8.49 21.90 -7.41
CA ARG A 131 8.25 21.76 -8.86
C ARG A 131 7.98 20.32 -9.29
N VAL A 132 8.59 19.34 -8.62
CA VAL A 132 8.30 17.92 -8.87
C VAL A 132 6.92 17.57 -8.36
N ASP A 133 6.56 18.02 -7.17
CA ASP A 133 5.25 17.79 -6.56
C ASP A 133 4.11 18.40 -7.39
N GLU A 134 4.30 19.61 -7.92
CA GLU A 134 3.33 20.22 -8.84
C GLU A 134 3.17 19.42 -10.15
N ARG A 135 4.29 18.99 -10.74
CA ARG A 135 4.26 18.12 -11.94
C ARG A 135 3.60 16.78 -11.63
N PHE A 136 3.88 16.22 -10.47
CA PHE A 136 3.28 14.97 -10.02
C PHE A 136 1.77 15.14 -9.89
N ARG A 137 1.28 16.18 -9.20
CA ARG A 137 -0.15 16.48 -9.10
C ARG A 137 -0.82 16.61 -10.46
N LYS A 138 -0.20 17.33 -11.40
CA LYS A 138 -0.73 17.48 -12.76
C LYS A 138 -0.82 16.14 -13.48
N VAL A 139 0.25 15.35 -13.45
CA VAL A 139 0.27 14.03 -14.08
C VAL A 139 -0.72 13.07 -13.42
N THR A 140 -0.88 13.10 -12.10
CA THR A 140 -1.88 12.30 -11.39
C THR A 140 -3.30 12.69 -11.80
N ALA A 141 -3.60 13.99 -11.90
CA ALA A 141 -4.91 14.45 -12.36
C ALA A 141 -5.19 14.03 -13.81
N ASP A 142 -4.19 14.15 -14.70
CA ASP A 142 -4.31 13.70 -16.09
C ASP A 142 -4.46 12.18 -16.18
N ALA A 143 -3.72 11.42 -15.37
CA ALA A 143 -3.81 9.96 -15.32
C ALA A 143 -5.21 9.49 -14.86
N VAL A 144 -5.79 10.13 -13.84
CA VAL A 144 -7.18 9.85 -13.40
C VAL A 144 -8.15 10.13 -14.54
N ARG A 145 -8.02 11.27 -15.23
CA ARG A 145 -8.89 11.62 -16.35
C ARG A 145 -8.77 10.63 -17.52
N ILE A 146 -7.55 10.17 -17.83
CA ILE A 146 -7.30 9.16 -18.84
C ILE A 146 -7.92 7.83 -18.42
N GLY A 147 -7.75 7.44 -17.15
CA GLY A 147 -8.37 6.25 -16.57
C GLY A 147 -9.89 6.26 -16.70
N ASP A 148 -10.54 7.36 -16.33
CA ASP A 148 -11.99 7.53 -16.45
C ASP A 148 -12.47 7.45 -17.90
N SER A 149 -11.74 8.13 -18.81
CA SER A 149 -12.05 8.11 -20.25
C SER A 149 -11.90 6.71 -20.83
N LEU A 150 -10.85 5.98 -20.44
CA LEU A 150 -10.61 4.62 -20.86
C LEU A 150 -11.68 3.67 -20.31
N GLY A 151 -12.06 3.81 -19.03
CA GLY A 151 -13.14 3.03 -18.43
C GLY A 151 -14.48 3.24 -19.12
N ARG A 152 -14.82 4.48 -19.51
CA ARG A 152 -16.03 4.77 -20.30
C ARG A 152 -15.97 4.16 -21.70
N LYS A 153 -14.84 4.26 -22.38
CA LYS A 153 -14.65 3.68 -23.72
C LYS A 153 -14.72 2.16 -23.68
N GLU A 154 -14.13 1.54 -22.67
CA GLU A 154 -14.18 0.09 -22.50
C GLU A 154 -15.60 -0.37 -22.17
N ALA A 155 -16.33 0.35 -21.30
CA ALA A 155 -17.74 0.07 -21.04
C ALA A 155 -18.60 0.21 -22.31
N GLN A 156 -18.34 1.20 -23.16
CA GLN A 156 -19.03 1.35 -24.44
C GLN A 156 -18.65 0.23 -25.41
N ARG A 157 -17.38 -0.18 -25.44
CA ARG A 157 -16.90 -1.28 -26.29
C ARG A 157 -17.51 -2.61 -25.88
N ALA A 158 -17.56 -2.91 -24.58
CA ALA A 158 -18.23 -4.09 -24.05
C ALA A 158 -19.71 -4.11 -24.44
N ARG A 159 -20.43 -3.00 -24.21
CA ARG A 159 -21.84 -2.87 -24.65
C ARG A 159 -22.01 -3.05 -26.16
N ALA A 160 -21.11 -2.52 -26.96
CA ALA A 160 -21.16 -2.68 -28.41
C ALA A 160 -20.88 -4.13 -28.84
N ALA A 161 -19.94 -4.82 -28.19
CA ALA A 161 -19.66 -6.22 -28.43
C ALA A 161 -20.87 -7.10 -28.07
N ASP A 162 -21.45 -6.89 -26.88
CA ASP A 162 -22.68 -7.57 -26.44
C ASP A 162 -23.83 -7.32 -27.42
N ALA A 163 -23.99 -6.08 -27.90
CA ALA A 163 -25.03 -5.74 -28.87
C ALA A 163 -24.80 -6.40 -30.23
N ILE A 164 -23.55 -6.52 -30.69
CA ILE A 164 -23.19 -7.23 -31.93
C ILE A 164 -23.54 -8.71 -31.81
N GLU A 165 -23.19 -9.36 -30.70
CA GLU A 165 -23.54 -10.76 -30.43
C GLU A 165 -25.06 -10.99 -30.47
N LEU A 166 -25.82 -10.11 -29.82
CA LEU A 166 -27.28 -10.16 -29.86
C LEU A 166 -27.83 -9.94 -31.28
N LEU A 167 -27.23 -9.04 -32.06
CA LEU A 167 -27.59 -8.80 -33.47
C LEU A 167 -27.30 -10.00 -34.36
N GLU A 168 -26.21 -10.72 -34.12
CA GLU A 168 -25.88 -11.96 -34.82
C GLU A 168 -26.92 -13.04 -34.54
N HIS A 169 -27.31 -13.23 -33.27
CA HIS A 169 -28.41 -14.13 -32.92
C HIS A 169 -29.72 -13.71 -33.58
N PHE A 170 -30.04 -12.41 -33.56
CA PHE A 170 -31.24 -11.87 -34.20
C PHE A 170 -31.29 -12.16 -35.70
N LYS A 171 -30.17 -11.99 -36.42
CA LYS A 171 -30.08 -12.32 -37.85
C LYS A 171 -30.38 -13.78 -38.13
N VAL A 172 -29.87 -14.68 -37.30
CA VAL A 172 -30.16 -16.12 -37.47
C VAL A 172 -31.65 -16.40 -37.30
N PHE A 173 -32.33 -15.74 -36.34
CA PHE A 173 -33.79 -15.86 -36.19
C PHE A 173 -34.58 -15.25 -37.35
N ASP A 174 -34.07 -14.22 -38.02
CA ASP A 174 -34.70 -13.65 -39.22
C ASP A 174 -34.57 -14.55 -40.46
N GLU A 175 -33.45 -15.29 -40.56
CA GLU A 175 -33.21 -16.23 -41.66
C GLU A 175 -33.99 -17.55 -41.53
N LEU A 176 -34.58 -17.82 -40.36
CA LEU A 176 -35.40 -19.00 -40.13
C LEU A 176 -36.77 -18.88 -40.85
N PRO A 177 -37.26 -19.97 -41.47
CA PRO A 177 -38.60 -20.00 -42.04
C PRO A 177 -39.67 -19.79 -40.96
N GLU A 178 -40.70 -19.02 -41.29
CA GLU A 178 -41.87 -18.80 -40.42
C GLU A 178 -42.58 -20.13 -40.12
N GLY A 179 -42.98 -20.35 -38.86
CA GLY A 179 -43.76 -21.51 -38.45
C GLY A 179 -42.95 -22.78 -38.16
N PHE A 180 -41.65 -22.69 -37.86
CA PHE A 180 -40.85 -23.87 -37.51
C PHE A 180 -41.32 -24.60 -36.22
N ALA A 181 -42.05 -23.90 -35.33
CA ALA A 181 -42.65 -24.49 -34.12
C ALA A 181 -44.09 -25.00 -34.33
N ASP A 182 -44.82 -24.49 -35.33
CA ASP A 182 -46.25 -24.75 -35.54
C ASP A 182 -46.56 -26.08 -36.29
N GLY A 183 -45.63 -27.04 -36.23
CA GLY A 183 -45.89 -28.40 -36.75
C GLY A 183 -45.56 -28.60 -38.23
N GLY A 184 -44.68 -27.78 -38.80
CA GLY A 184 -44.13 -27.95 -40.16
C GLY A 184 -43.23 -29.18 -40.34
N GLY A 185 -43.61 -30.37 -39.86
CA GLY A 185 -42.86 -31.63 -40.02
C GLY A 185 -41.55 -31.67 -39.22
N ALA A 186 -41.28 -32.82 -38.57
CA ALA A 186 -40.06 -33.03 -37.77
C ALA A 186 -38.75 -32.73 -38.52
N ALA A 187 -38.76 -32.83 -39.87
CA ALA A 187 -37.63 -32.50 -40.71
C ALA A 187 -37.31 -30.99 -40.79
N LEU A 188 -38.32 -30.12 -40.77
CA LEU A 188 -38.12 -28.67 -40.83
C LEU A 188 -37.67 -28.12 -39.47
N ALA A 189 -38.21 -28.68 -38.38
CA ALA A 189 -37.75 -28.40 -37.02
C ALA A 189 -36.31 -28.89 -36.78
N ALA A 190 -35.93 -30.06 -37.31
CA ALA A 190 -34.56 -30.55 -37.25
C ALA A 190 -33.59 -29.69 -38.09
N ALA A 191 -34.01 -29.26 -39.29
CA ALA A 191 -33.21 -28.37 -40.14
C ALA A 191 -33.08 -26.95 -39.56
N ALA A 192 -34.11 -26.44 -38.89
CA ALA A 192 -34.08 -25.17 -38.17
C ALA A 192 -33.15 -25.24 -36.96
N ARG A 193 -33.19 -26.34 -36.18
CA ARG A 193 -32.24 -26.59 -35.08
C ARG A 193 -30.79 -26.69 -35.55
N ALA A 194 -30.53 -27.26 -36.72
CA ALA A 194 -29.18 -27.34 -37.28
C ALA A 194 -28.64 -25.97 -37.75
N ARG A 195 -29.50 -24.98 -37.96
CA ARG A 195 -29.13 -23.60 -38.33
C ARG A 195 -29.04 -22.66 -37.13
N LEU A 196 -29.55 -23.07 -35.98
CA LEU A 196 -29.46 -22.30 -34.75
C LEU A 196 -28.03 -22.34 -34.18
N PRO A 197 -27.54 -21.23 -33.59
CA PRO A 197 -26.27 -21.20 -32.87
C PRO A 197 -26.20 -22.28 -31.79
N ALA A 198 -25.00 -22.77 -31.46
CA ALA A 198 -24.78 -23.81 -30.45
C ALA A 198 -25.45 -23.49 -29.10
N VAL A 199 -25.55 -22.20 -28.76
CA VAL A 199 -26.26 -21.70 -27.57
C VAL A 199 -27.73 -22.16 -27.51
N PHE A 200 -28.39 -22.30 -28.66
CA PHE A 200 -29.79 -22.72 -28.80
C PHE A 200 -29.96 -24.18 -29.25
N ALA A 201 -28.88 -24.84 -29.68
CA ALA A 201 -28.92 -26.23 -30.12
C ALA A 201 -28.53 -27.22 -29.00
N ASP A 202 -27.68 -26.79 -28.06
CA ASP A 202 -27.14 -27.65 -27.00
C ASP A 202 -28.07 -27.71 -25.77
N GLU A 203 -28.37 -28.93 -25.33
CA GLU A 203 -29.17 -29.20 -24.13
C GLU A 203 -28.53 -28.71 -22.83
N ASP A 204 -27.19 -28.66 -22.78
CA ASP A 204 -26.40 -28.19 -21.63
C ASP A 204 -26.36 -26.65 -21.52
N ARG A 205 -26.75 -25.94 -22.59
CA ARG A 205 -26.72 -24.47 -22.67
C ARG A 205 -28.09 -23.82 -22.56
N ARG A 206 -29.14 -24.56 -22.18
CA ARG A 206 -30.52 -24.05 -22.05
C ARG A 206 -30.64 -22.82 -21.15
N MET A 207 -29.82 -22.70 -20.10
CA MET A 207 -29.79 -21.51 -19.25
C MET A 207 -29.23 -20.27 -19.98
N GLU A 208 -28.19 -20.47 -20.78
CA GLU A 208 -27.61 -19.41 -21.61
C GLU A 208 -28.59 -18.98 -22.70
N ALA A 209 -29.24 -19.95 -23.37
CA ALA A 209 -30.31 -19.73 -24.32
C ALA A 209 -31.44 -18.87 -23.74
N ALA A 210 -31.97 -19.23 -22.57
CA ALA A 210 -33.04 -18.49 -21.91
C ALA A 210 -32.65 -17.03 -21.62
N ARG A 211 -31.42 -16.80 -21.15
CA ARG A 211 -30.90 -15.44 -20.88
C ARG A 211 -30.71 -14.62 -22.15
N VAL A 212 -30.27 -15.24 -23.25
CA VAL A 212 -30.13 -14.56 -24.54
C VAL A 212 -31.51 -14.26 -25.14
N LEU A 213 -32.46 -15.20 -25.08
CA LEU A 213 -33.84 -14.99 -25.53
C LEU A 213 -34.56 -13.88 -24.77
N SER A 214 -34.44 -13.85 -23.45
CA SER A 214 -35.03 -12.79 -22.63
C SER A 214 -34.49 -11.41 -23.02
N ARG A 215 -33.17 -11.30 -23.22
CA ARG A 215 -32.52 -10.07 -23.72
C ARG A 215 -32.98 -9.68 -25.12
N LEU A 216 -33.06 -10.64 -26.05
CA LEU A 216 -33.55 -10.41 -27.41
C LEU A 216 -35.05 -10.03 -27.44
N ARG A 217 -35.86 -10.58 -26.55
CA ARG A 217 -37.29 -10.23 -26.40
C ARG A 217 -37.47 -8.80 -25.94
N ALA A 218 -36.71 -8.35 -24.95
CA ALA A 218 -36.72 -6.94 -24.51
C ALA A 218 -36.35 -5.99 -25.66
N ILE A 219 -35.27 -6.30 -26.38
CA ILE A 219 -34.78 -5.51 -27.51
C ILE A 219 -35.78 -5.48 -28.67
N SER A 220 -36.40 -6.62 -29.01
CA SER A 220 -37.39 -6.69 -30.09
C SER A 220 -38.70 -5.98 -29.78
N PHE A 221 -39.08 -5.86 -28.51
CA PHE A 221 -40.23 -5.05 -28.08
C PHE A 221 -39.94 -3.54 -28.18
N GLU A 222 -38.71 -3.11 -27.90
CA GLU A 222 -38.30 -1.71 -28.01
C GLU A 222 -38.11 -1.24 -29.46
N LEU A 223 -37.70 -2.14 -30.35
CA LEU A 223 -37.36 -1.85 -31.75
C LEU A 223 -38.51 -2.03 -32.74
N ASP A 224 -39.77 -2.17 -32.28
CA ASP A 224 -40.96 -2.58 -33.07
C ASP A 224 -41.05 -1.89 -34.45
N ALA A 225 -40.39 -2.51 -35.43
CA ALA A 225 -40.19 -2.01 -36.77
C ALA A 225 -40.71 -3.06 -37.76
N PRO A 226 -41.38 -2.63 -38.85
CA PRO A 226 -42.16 -3.52 -39.71
C PRO A 226 -41.33 -4.60 -40.44
N GLY A 227 -40.00 -4.51 -40.44
CA GLY A 227 -39.10 -5.54 -40.98
C GLY A 227 -38.65 -6.61 -39.98
N LEU A 228 -38.94 -6.45 -38.68
CA LEU A 228 -38.46 -7.34 -37.61
C LEU A 228 -39.52 -8.35 -37.13
N GLY A 229 -40.75 -8.26 -37.65
CA GLY A 229 -41.88 -9.09 -37.21
C GLY A 229 -41.64 -10.60 -37.36
N ARG A 230 -40.93 -11.02 -38.40
CA ARG A 230 -40.58 -12.42 -38.66
C ARG A 230 -39.63 -12.98 -37.59
N ALA A 231 -38.50 -12.30 -37.35
CA ALA A 231 -37.56 -12.69 -36.31
C ALA A 231 -38.22 -12.68 -34.93
N ALA A 232 -39.06 -11.68 -34.63
CA ALA A 232 -39.81 -11.61 -33.37
C ALA A 232 -40.81 -12.77 -33.21
N GLY A 233 -41.50 -13.14 -34.28
CA GLY A 233 -42.38 -14.32 -34.31
C GLY A 233 -41.62 -15.63 -34.10
N ASN A 234 -40.49 -15.79 -34.78
CA ASN A 234 -39.62 -16.97 -34.65
C ASN A 234 -39.00 -17.08 -33.25
N MET A 235 -38.60 -15.97 -32.63
CA MET A 235 -38.10 -15.97 -31.26
C MET A 235 -39.17 -16.36 -30.24
N ARG A 236 -40.42 -15.88 -30.40
CA ARG A 236 -41.56 -16.30 -29.55
C ARG A 236 -41.84 -17.79 -29.71
N ALA A 237 -41.92 -18.26 -30.96
CA ALA A 237 -42.10 -19.67 -31.27
C ALA A 237 -41.01 -20.58 -30.66
N TYR A 238 -39.75 -20.12 -30.65
CA TYR A 238 -38.65 -20.85 -30.00
C TYR A 238 -38.78 -20.84 -28.47
N ALA A 239 -39.14 -19.69 -27.88
CA ALA A 239 -39.35 -19.57 -26.44
C ALA A 239 -40.48 -20.50 -25.96
N ASP A 240 -41.60 -20.53 -26.69
CA ASP A 240 -42.74 -21.42 -26.41
C ASP A 240 -42.35 -22.89 -26.53
N PHE A 241 -41.55 -23.23 -27.56
CA PHE A 241 -41.01 -24.57 -27.73
C PHE A 241 -40.10 -25.00 -26.56
N LEU A 242 -39.14 -24.15 -26.19
CA LEU A 242 -38.19 -24.42 -25.10
C LEU A 242 -38.92 -24.54 -23.76
N GLU A 243 -39.92 -23.70 -23.53
CA GLU A 243 -40.78 -23.76 -22.34
C GLU A 243 -41.57 -25.07 -22.27
N ALA A 244 -42.18 -25.50 -23.38
CA ALA A 244 -42.90 -26.77 -23.42
C ALA A 244 -41.99 -27.97 -23.12
N GLU A 245 -40.76 -27.98 -23.65
CA GLU A 245 -39.77 -29.02 -23.40
C GLU A 245 -39.33 -29.03 -21.92
N LEU A 246 -39.03 -27.87 -21.35
CA LEU A 246 -38.64 -27.73 -19.94
C LEU A 246 -39.76 -28.12 -18.97
N LEU A 247 -41.01 -27.79 -19.29
CA LEU A 247 -42.17 -28.20 -18.48
C LEU A 247 -42.39 -29.71 -18.51
N ASP A 248 -42.24 -30.37 -19.67
CA ASP A 248 -42.33 -31.83 -19.79
C ASP A 248 -41.18 -32.52 -19.04
N LEU A 249 -39.96 -32.00 -19.12
CA LEU A 249 -38.82 -32.48 -18.33
C LEU A 249 -39.06 -32.31 -16.82
N PHE A 250 -39.59 -31.17 -16.40
CA PHE A 250 -39.94 -30.90 -15.01
C PHE A 250 -41.01 -31.88 -14.49
N GLU A 251 -42.06 -32.15 -15.27
CA GLU A 251 -43.10 -33.12 -14.90
C GLU A 251 -42.59 -34.56 -14.83
N ARG A 252 -41.74 -34.97 -15.77
CA ARG A 252 -41.11 -36.30 -15.76
C ARG A 252 -40.22 -36.48 -14.54
N ALA A 253 -39.43 -35.48 -14.18
CA ALA A 253 -38.59 -35.49 -12.98
C ALA A 253 -39.44 -35.49 -11.70
N ALA A 254 -40.55 -34.77 -11.69
CA ALA A 254 -41.51 -34.74 -10.57
C ALA A 254 -42.28 -36.06 -10.39
N GLY A 255 -42.46 -36.84 -11.47
CA GLY A 255 -43.15 -38.13 -11.48
C GLY A 255 -42.28 -39.32 -11.07
N ARG A 256 -40.95 -39.15 -10.97
CA ARG A 256 -40.03 -40.20 -10.51
C ARG A 256 -40.01 -40.29 -8.99
N ALA A 257 -39.76 -41.49 -8.47
CA ALA A 257 -39.58 -41.76 -7.05
C ALA A 257 -38.20 -42.40 -6.82
N PRO A 258 -37.24 -41.75 -6.12
CA PRO A 258 -37.36 -40.42 -5.50
C PRO A 258 -37.38 -39.29 -6.56
N PRO A 259 -38.03 -38.14 -6.24
CA PRO A 259 -38.04 -36.99 -7.14
C PRO A 259 -36.63 -36.40 -7.26
N GLU A 260 -36.21 -36.12 -8.50
CA GLU A 260 -34.93 -35.50 -8.81
C GLU A 260 -35.03 -33.98 -8.57
N ALA A 261 -35.04 -33.58 -7.30
CA ALA A 261 -35.29 -32.21 -6.87
C ALA A 261 -34.25 -31.19 -7.38
N GLU A 262 -33.00 -31.62 -7.58
CA GLU A 262 -31.92 -30.78 -8.12
C GLU A 262 -32.18 -30.43 -9.59
N PHE A 263 -32.55 -31.42 -10.39
CA PHE A 263 -32.87 -31.22 -11.81
C PHE A 263 -34.17 -30.41 -12.00
N MET A 264 -35.17 -30.61 -11.15
CA MET A 264 -36.38 -29.78 -11.13
C MET A 264 -36.06 -28.31 -10.82
N ARG A 265 -35.10 -28.05 -9.93
CA ARG A 265 -34.66 -26.70 -9.58
C ARG A 265 -33.94 -26.04 -10.75
N GLU A 266 -33.04 -26.76 -11.42
CA GLU A 266 -32.37 -26.25 -12.63
C GLU A 266 -33.39 -25.90 -13.73
N CYS A 267 -34.38 -26.76 -13.98
CA CYS A 267 -35.46 -26.48 -14.92
C CYS A 267 -36.28 -25.24 -14.51
N ALA A 268 -36.58 -25.09 -13.22
CA ALA A 268 -37.30 -23.93 -12.70
C ALA A 268 -36.50 -22.63 -12.82
N ASP A 269 -35.19 -22.66 -12.57
CA ASP A 269 -34.29 -21.51 -12.71
C ASP A 269 -34.20 -21.04 -14.19
N ILE A 270 -34.17 -21.99 -15.12
CA ILE A 270 -34.17 -21.70 -16.57
C ILE A 270 -35.54 -21.12 -17.01
N LEU A 271 -36.65 -21.70 -16.56
CA LEU A 271 -37.99 -21.20 -16.85
C LEU A 271 -38.22 -19.79 -16.26
N TYR A 272 -37.69 -19.54 -15.07
CA TYR A 272 -37.72 -18.21 -14.45
C TYR A 272 -36.93 -17.19 -15.26
N ALA A 273 -35.76 -17.56 -15.80
CA ALA A 273 -34.97 -16.68 -16.66
C ALA A 273 -35.67 -16.37 -18.01
N LEU A 274 -36.56 -17.25 -18.48
CA LEU A 274 -37.27 -17.11 -19.76
C LEU A 274 -38.54 -16.24 -19.64
N ASN A 275 -39.38 -16.52 -18.63
CA ASN A 275 -40.74 -15.96 -18.50
C ASN A 275 -41.11 -15.57 -17.05
N GLU A 276 -40.14 -15.38 -16.16
CA GLU A 276 -40.37 -15.05 -14.73
C GLU A 276 -41.20 -16.10 -13.95
N GLY A 277 -41.45 -17.28 -14.56
CA GLY A 277 -42.10 -18.42 -13.93
C GLY A 277 -43.62 -18.47 -14.03
N ASP A 278 -44.28 -17.62 -14.82
CA ASP A 278 -45.76 -17.56 -14.92
C ASP A 278 -46.41 -18.91 -15.28
N HIS A 279 -45.90 -19.60 -16.30
CA HIS A 279 -46.46 -20.88 -16.75
C HIS A 279 -46.10 -22.06 -15.83
N LEU A 280 -44.92 -22.03 -15.19
CA LEU A 280 -44.54 -23.02 -14.17
C LEU A 280 -45.47 -22.93 -12.95
N GLN A 281 -45.75 -21.72 -12.47
CA GLN A 281 -46.64 -21.48 -11.34
C GLN A 281 -48.06 -21.97 -11.63
N GLY A 282 -48.62 -21.63 -12.80
CA GLY A 282 -49.94 -22.09 -13.22
C GLY A 282 -50.04 -23.62 -13.29
N ARG A 283 -48.99 -24.28 -13.83
CA ARG A 283 -48.96 -25.73 -13.99
C ARG A 283 -48.71 -26.48 -12.67
N TYR A 284 -47.89 -25.92 -11.77
CA TYR A 284 -47.72 -26.44 -10.41
C TYR A 284 -49.03 -26.34 -9.61
N VAL A 285 -49.72 -25.19 -9.67
CA VAL A 285 -51.03 -25.00 -9.05
C VAL A 285 -52.03 -26.01 -9.61
N TYR A 286 -52.11 -26.18 -10.93
CA TYR A 286 -52.96 -27.19 -11.55
C TYR A 286 -52.62 -28.61 -11.09
N GLY A 287 -51.33 -28.97 -11.01
CA GLY A 287 -50.88 -30.30 -10.58
C GLY A 287 -51.13 -30.59 -9.09
N VAL A 288 -51.02 -29.59 -8.21
CA VAL A 288 -51.34 -29.70 -6.78
C VAL A 288 -52.85 -29.74 -6.56
N VAL A 289 -53.62 -28.89 -7.24
CA VAL A 289 -55.09 -28.87 -7.18
C VAL A 289 -55.65 -30.18 -7.72
N SER A 290 -55.15 -30.68 -8.86
CA SER A 290 -55.58 -31.96 -9.44
C SER A 290 -55.25 -33.16 -8.55
N ARG A 291 -54.07 -33.18 -7.89
CA ARG A 291 -53.73 -34.22 -6.91
C ARG A 291 -54.60 -34.14 -5.64
N ARG A 292 -54.90 -32.94 -5.15
CA ARG A 292 -55.82 -32.76 -4.01
C ARG A 292 -57.26 -33.13 -4.36
N LEU A 293 -57.71 -32.89 -5.59
CA LEU A 293 -59.02 -33.33 -6.07
C LEU A 293 -59.07 -34.85 -6.28
N ALA A 294 -57.99 -35.47 -6.78
CA ALA A 294 -57.90 -36.92 -6.92
C ALA A 294 -57.86 -37.64 -5.55
N HIS A 295 -57.14 -37.09 -4.56
CA HIS A 295 -57.14 -37.63 -3.20
C HIS A 295 -58.38 -37.25 -2.38
N GLY A 296 -58.98 -36.08 -2.64
CA GLY A 296 -60.24 -35.65 -2.04
C GLY A 296 -61.45 -36.42 -2.57
N GLY A 297 -61.45 -36.81 -3.85
CA GLY A 297 -62.46 -37.70 -4.43
C GLY A 297 -62.38 -39.14 -3.90
N ALA A 298 -61.18 -39.62 -3.55
CA ALA A 298 -61.01 -40.92 -2.91
C ALA A 298 -61.47 -40.92 -1.44
N ALA A 299 -61.37 -39.81 -0.72
CA ALA A 299 -61.80 -39.70 0.68
C ALA A 299 -63.32 -39.51 0.84
N VAL A 300 -64.03 -38.97 -0.17
CA VAL A 300 -65.49 -38.77 -0.11
C VAL A 300 -66.28 -40.05 -0.45
N ALA A 301 -65.67 -41.04 -1.08
CA ALA A 301 -66.35 -42.30 -1.44
C ALA A 301 -66.53 -43.31 -0.28
N GLU A 302 -65.83 -43.17 0.84
CA GLU A 302 -65.95 -44.09 2.00
C GLU A 302 -66.75 -43.54 3.20
N GLY A 303 -67.34 -42.35 3.09
CA GLY A 303 -68.04 -41.69 4.21
C GLY A 303 -69.43 -41.16 3.86
N GLY A 304 -70.35 -42.01 3.37
CA GLY A 304 -71.65 -41.51 2.92
C GLY A 304 -72.75 -42.55 2.66
N LEU A 305 -72.85 -43.61 3.46
CA LEU A 305 -74.04 -44.47 3.52
C LEU A 305 -74.82 -44.14 4.79
N GLY A 306 -75.70 -43.15 4.70
CA GLY A 306 -76.57 -42.71 5.79
C GLY A 306 -77.88 -42.11 5.27
N ALA A 307 -78.94 -42.91 5.43
CA ALA A 307 -80.33 -42.50 5.65
C ALA A 307 -81.08 -41.71 4.57
N ALA A 308 -81.95 -42.46 3.91
CA ALA A 308 -83.28 -42.10 3.39
C ALA A 308 -84.01 -40.93 4.08
N GLY A 309 -84.79 -40.20 3.27
CA GLY A 309 -86.10 -39.71 3.71
C GLY A 309 -86.53 -38.33 3.21
N GLY A 310 -87.24 -38.29 2.07
CA GLY A 310 -88.49 -37.54 1.89
C GLY A 310 -88.48 -36.01 1.87
N GLY A 311 -88.97 -35.43 0.77
CA GLY A 311 -89.39 -34.03 0.75
C GLY A 311 -89.44 -33.41 -0.64
N ALA A 312 -90.32 -33.91 -1.50
CA ALA A 312 -90.77 -33.16 -2.67
C ALA A 312 -91.91 -32.24 -2.24
N ASP A 313 -91.76 -30.92 -2.40
CA ASP A 313 -92.82 -30.04 -2.95
C ASP A 313 -92.35 -28.57 -3.07
N GLN A 314 -92.71 -27.95 -4.21
CA GLN A 314 -93.13 -26.54 -4.42
C GLN A 314 -92.22 -25.39 -3.88
N VAL A 315 -91.79 -24.35 -4.63
CA VAL A 315 -92.53 -23.28 -5.33
C VAL A 315 -91.45 -22.46 -6.10
N ARG A 316 -91.43 -22.41 -7.43
CA ARG A 316 -91.89 -21.31 -8.32
C ARG A 316 -91.55 -19.86 -7.91
N THR A 317 -90.93 -19.15 -8.86
CA THR A 317 -91.04 -17.69 -9.17
C THR A 317 -90.59 -16.64 -8.15
N ALA A 318 -89.56 -15.88 -8.54
CA ALA A 318 -89.58 -14.41 -8.74
C ALA A 318 -88.12 -13.96 -9.05
N GLU A 319 -87.83 -13.49 -10.27
CA GLU A 319 -87.68 -12.05 -10.61
C GLU A 319 -86.37 -11.46 -10.04
N SER A 320 -85.39 -11.15 -10.89
CA SER A 320 -85.28 -9.90 -11.65
C SER A 320 -85.28 -8.69 -10.73
N GLU A 321 -84.12 -8.06 -10.54
CA GLU A 321 -83.91 -6.62 -10.81
C GLU A 321 -82.44 -6.23 -10.59
N VAL A 322 -81.90 -5.58 -11.63
CA VAL A 322 -80.95 -4.44 -11.67
C VAL A 322 -79.62 -4.54 -10.95
#